data_AF-A0A947S5K3-F1
#
_entry.id   AF-A0A947S5K3-F1
#
_cell.length_a   1.000
_cell.length_b   1.000
_cell.length_c   1.000
_cell.angle_alpha   90.00
_cell.angle_beta   90.00
_cell.angle_gamma   90.00
#
_symmetry.space_group_name_H-M   'P 1'
#
loop_
_entity.id
_entity.type
_entity.pdbx_description
1 polymer ?
#
loop_
_entity_poly.entity_id
_entity_poly.type
_entity_poly.pdbx_seq_one_letter_code
_entity_poly.pdbx_strand_id
1 'polypeptide(L)'
;MGYSLSTILDRFEKDKAVLITPFGQEIFWPRKSVPKEYTLGSTIMLSLSENKELVPEHPKKSAPDTQKKVSIDTLPQNERESLARAMLEELLNG
;
A
#
# COMPACT_ATOMS: atom_id res chain seq x y z
N MET A 1 21.92 -0.01 -2.98
CA MET A 1 21.77 -0.76 -4.25
C MET A 1 20.65 -0.09 -5.03
N GLY A 2 20.79 0.12 -6.34
CA GLY A 2 19.79 0.81 -7.16
C GLY A 2 19.10 -0.16 -8.12
N TYR A 3 17.81 0.04 -8.35
CA TYR A 3 17.02 -0.71 -9.34
C TYR A 3 16.52 0.26 -10.40
N SER A 4 16.64 -0.11 -11.67
CA SER A 4 16.10 0.68 -12.78
C SER A 4 15.15 -0.17 -13.62
N LEU A 5 14.02 0.42 -14.00
CA LEU A 5 12.97 -0.22 -14.79
C LEU A 5 12.50 0.74 -15.88
N SER A 6 12.58 0.29 -17.13
CA SER A 6 12.00 1.02 -18.27
C SER A 6 10.51 0.74 -18.36
N THR A 7 9.68 1.77 -18.50
CA THR A 7 8.22 1.68 -18.56
C THR A 7 7.69 2.57 -19.68
N ILE A 8 6.46 2.33 -20.13
CA ILE A 8 5.78 3.15 -21.13
C ILE A 8 4.65 3.91 -20.46
N LEU A 9 4.56 5.23 -20.71
CA LEU A 9 3.42 6.02 -20.28
C LEU A 9 2.21 5.72 -21.17
N ASP A 10 1.25 4.97 -20.67
CA ASP A 10 0.10 4.51 -21.47
C ASP A 10 -1.03 5.54 -21.49
N ARG A 11 -1.53 5.94 -20.31
CA ARG A 11 -2.68 6.84 -20.19
C ARG A 11 -2.62 7.70 -18.92
N PHE A 12 -3.43 8.75 -18.90
CA PHE A 12 -3.71 9.55 -17.70
C PHE A 12 -5.14 9.32 -17.24
N GLU A 13 -5.31 9.03 -15.95
CA GLU A 13 -6.62 8.83 -15.32
C GLU A 13 -6.77 9.82 -14.15
N LYS A 14 -7.66 10.81 -14.28
CA LYS A 14 -7.89 11.85 -13.25
C LYS A 14 -6.59 12.41 -12.65
N ASP A 15 -6.20 11.91 -11.47
CA ASP A 15 -5.06 12.28 -10.63
C ASP A 15 -3.80 11.40 -10.83
N LYS A 16 -3.87 10.41 -11.70
CA LYS A 16 -2.84 9.37 -11.91
C LYS A 16 -2.40 9.27 -13.37
N ALA A 17 -1.21 8.73 -13.55
CA ALA A 17 -0.67 8.23 -14.79
C ALA A 17 -0.53 6.71 -14.68
N VAL A 18 -0.82 6.00 -15.76
CA VAL A 18 -0.65 4.55 -15.83
C VAL A 18 0.61 4.27 -16.64
N LEU A 19 1.56 3.59 -16.00
CA LEU A 19 2.80 3.17 -16.61
C LEU A 19 2.75 1.66 -16.85
N ILE A 20 3.10 1.22 -18.04
CA ILE A 20 3.14 -0.19 -18.40
C ILE A 20 4.59 -0.65 -18.39
N THR A 21 4.86 -1.68 -17.60
CA THR A 21 6.19 -2.33 -17.54
C THR A 21 6.41 -3.23 -18.77
N PRO A 22 7.65 -3.65 -19.06
CA PRO A 22 7.93 -4.57 -20.17
C PRO A 22 7.28 -5.94 -19.97
N PHE A 23 6.90 -6.26 -18.73
CA PHE A 23 6.20 -7.49 -18.35
C PHE A 23 4.67 -7.35 -18.37
N GLY A 24 4.14 -6.22 -18.85
CA GLY A 24 2.70 -5.97 -18.96
C GLY A 24 2.00 -5.63 -17.64
N GLN A 25 2.74 -5.41 -16.55
CA GLN A 25 2.16 -4.92 -15.30
C GLN A 25 1.88 -3.42 -15.36
N GLU A 26 0.75 -3.00 -14.79
CA GLU A 26 0.39 -1.59 -14.63
C GLU A 26 0.93 -1.02 -13.32
N ILE A 27 1.56 0.16 -13.40
CA ILE A 27 1.98 0.95 -12.24
C ILE A 27 1.19 2.26 -12.25
N PHE A 28 0.43 2.49 -11.19
CA PHE A 28 -0.31 3.73 -10.99
C PHE A 28 0.60 4.76 -10.32
N TRP A 29 0.93 5.82 -11.05
CA TRP A 29 1.83 6.88 -10.60
C TRP A 29 1.09 8.21 -10.41
N PRO A 30 1.44 9.04 -9.41
CA PRO A 30 0.83 10.35 -9.27
C PRO A 30 1.10 11.23 -10.49
N ARG A 31 0.03 11.78 -11.10
CA ARG A 31 0.15 12.57 -12.33
C ARG A 31 1.03 13.81 -12.15
N LYS A 32 0.99 14.42 -10.97
CA LYS A 32 1.79 15.61 -10.64
C LYS A 32 3.30 15.35 -10.62
N SER A 33 3.70 14.09 -10.46
CA SER A 33 5.10 13.66 -10.40
C SER A 33 5.67 13.27 -11.76
N VAL A 34 4.83 13.21 -12.80
CA VAL A 34 5.27 12.96 -14.18
C VAL A 34 5.74 14.29 -14.78
N PRO A 35 6.99 14.39 -15.27
CA PRO A 35 7.48 15.60 -15.92
C PRO A 35 6.66 15.94 -17.17
N LYS A 36 6.47 17.24 -17.43
CA LYS A 36 5.55 17.73 -18.47
C LYS A 36 6.06 17.46 -19.88
N GLU A 37 7.36 17.19 -20.06
CA GLU A 37 7.94 16.81 -21.34
C GLU A 37 7.50 15.43 -21.84
N TYR A 38 7.00 14.56 -20.96
CA TYR A 38 6.60 13.20 -21.33
C TYR A 38 5.19 13.19 -21.93
N THR A 39 5.10 12.69 -23.17
CA THR A 39 3.84 12.45 -23.87
C THR A 39 3.41 10.99 -23.73
N LEU A 40 2.13 10.70 -23.95
CA LEU A 40 1.67 9.31 -24.03
C LEU A 40 2.49 8.51 -25.06
N GLY A 41 2.75 7.24 -24.77
CA GLY A 41 3.67 6.37 -25.51
C GLY A 41 5.15 6.57 -25.19
N SER A 42 5.53 7.59 -24.41
CA SER A 42 6.93 7.82 -24.07
C SER A 42 7.48 6.74 -23.15
N THR A 43 8.75 6.38 -23.36
CA THR A 43 9.50 5.54 -22.44
C THR A 43 10.00 6.36 -21.25
N ILE A 44 9.65 5.91 -20.04
CA ILE A 44 10.05 6.50 -18.76
C ILE A 44 10.93 5.51 -18.01
N MET A 45 12.11 5.98 -17.60
CA MET A 45 13.03 5.21 -16.76
C MET A 45 12.72 5.46 -15.28
N LEU A 46 12.16 4.47 -14.59
CA LEU A 46 12.00 4.50 -13.14
C LEU A 46 13.30 4.04 -12.49
N SER A 47 13.87 4.86 -11.61
CA SER A 47 15.05 4.50 -10.83
C SER A 47 14.73 4.58 -9.35
N LEU A 48 14.85 3.45 -8.66
CA LEU A 48 14.66 3.30 -7.23
C LEU A 48 16.02 3.16 -6.58
N SER A 49 16.30 4.02 -5.60
CA SER A 49 17.52 3.96 -4.81
C SER A 49 17.20 4.14 -3.34
N GLU A 50 17.97 3.47 -2.50
CA GLU A 50 17.96 3.71 -1.07
C GLU A 50 18.73 5.01 -0.79
N ASN A 51 18.04 6.03 -0.28
CA ASN A 51 18.68 7.25 0.16
C ASN A 51 19.07 7.12 1.65
N LYS A 52 20.34 6.82 1.91
CA LYS A 52 20.89 6.63 3.26
C LYS A 52 20.95 7.92 4.10
N GLU A 53 20.83 9.08 3.47
CA GLU A 53 20.83 10.39 4.15
C GLU A 53 19.43 10.82 4.60
N LEU A 54 18.39 10.23 4.02
CA LEU A 54 16.98 10.41 4.40
C LEU A 54 16.48 9.28 5.31
N VAL A 55 17.34 8.77 6.19
CA VAL A 55 16.86 8.06 7.38
C VAL A 55 16.69 9.13 8.44
N PRO A 56 15.54 9.85 8.55
CA PRO A 56 15.18 10.32 9.87
C PRO A 56 15.15 9.04 10.70
N GLU A 57 15.87 9.00 11.82
CA GLU A 57 15.55 8.04 12.87
C GLU A 57 14.03 8.13 13.04
N HIS A 58 13.29 7.17 12.47
CA HIS A 58 11.94 6.96 12.92
C HIS A 58 12.16 6.53 14.37
N PRO A 59 11.79 7.35 15.37
CA PRO A 59 11.58 6.75 16.67
C PRO A 59 10.65 5.57 16.38
N LYS A 60 11.00 4.40 16.91
CA LYS A 60 10.07 3.28 17.01
C LYS A 60 8.86 3.84 17.77
N LYS A 61 7.93 4.44 17.03
CA LYS A 61 6.74 5.06 17.57
C LYS A 61 5.83 3.87 17.80
N SER A 62 6.00 3.29 18.97
CA SER A 62 4.90 2.68 19.72
C SER A 62 3.68 3.53 19.42
N ALA A 63 2.79 3.03 18.58
CA ALA A 63 1.64 3.78 18.13
C ALA A 63 0.80 4.11 19.38
N PRO A 64 0.51 5.39 19.66
CA PRO A 64 -0.55 5.73 20.59
C PRO A 64 -1.89 5.46 19.92
N ASP A 65 -2.80 5.09 20.79
CA ASP A 65 -4.08 4.46 20.57
C ASP A 65 -5.10 5.29 19.77
N THR A 66 -6.12 4.58 19.26
CA THR A 66 -7.47 5.06 18.95
C THR A 66 -7.74 5.65 17.55
N GLN A 67 -7.96 4.74 16.58
CA GLN A 67 -9.15 4.84 15.72
C GLN A 67 -9.92 3.52 15.75
N LYS A 68 -11.14 3.65 16.28
CA LYS A 68 -12.16 2.65 16.54
C LYS A 68 -12.57 1.92 15.24
N LYS A 69 -11.92 0.81 14.94
CA LYS A 69 -12.49 -0.31 14.18
C LYS A 69 -12.15 -1.58 14.94
N VAL A 70 -13.17 -2.22 15.51
CA VAL A 70 -13.05 -3.54 16.14
C VAL A 70 -12.75 -4.53 15.01
N SER A 71 -11.47 -4.71 14.72
CA SER A 71 -10.97 -5.79 13.88
C SER A 71 -10.62 -6.95 14.80
N ILE A 72 -11.50 -7.94 14.82
CA ILE A 72 -11.38 -9.24 15.54
C ILE A 72 -10.16 -10.07 15.12
N ASP A 73 -9.36 -9.61 14.17
CA ASP A 73 -8.24 -10.32 13.58
C ASP A 73 -6.96 -10.35 14.41
N THR A 74 -6.95 -9.82 15.64
CA THR A 74 -5.75 -9.87 16.51
C THR A 74 -6.03 -10.38 17.92
N LEU A 75 -7.06 -11.20 18.12
CA LEU A 75 -7.19 -11.97 19.36
C LEU A 75 -6.36 -13.27 19.27
N PRO A 76 -5.60 -13.66 20.31
CA PRO A 76 -5.00 -15.00 20.39
C PRO A 76 -6.11 -16.06 20.34
N GLN A 77 -5.82 -17.22 19.74
CA GLN A 77 -6.82 -18.23 19.37
C GLN A 77 -7.77 -18.63 20.52
N ASN A 78 -7.26 -18.70 21.75
CA ASN A 78 -8.05 -19.04 22.94
C ASN A 78 -9.17 -18.01 23.24
N GLU A 79 -8.92 -16.72 23.01
CA GLU A 79 -9.91 -15.68 23.25
C GLU A 79 -10.97 -15.64 22.14
N ARG A 80 -10.57 -15.96 20.89
CA ARG A 80 -11.53 -16.11 19.78
C ARG A 80 -12.50 -17.25 20.03
N GLU A 81 -11.98 -18.38 20.50
CA GLU A 81 -12.81 -19.55 20.78
C GLU A 81 -13.76 -19.29 21.96
N SER A 82 -13.27 -18.65 23.03
CA SER A 82 -14.12 -18.27 24.15
C SER A 82 -15.23 -17.31 23.75
N LEU A 83 -14.92 -16.32 22.90
CA LEU A 83 -15.91 -15.36 22.41
C LEU A 83 -16.94 -16.05 21.49
N ALA A 84 -16.49 -16.90 20.57
CA ALA A 84 -17.38 -17.65 19.67
C ALA A 84 -18.33 -18.57 20.45
N ARG A 85 -17.85 -19.22 21.52
CA ARG A 85 -18.69 -20.05 22.40
C ARG A 85 -19.72 -19.21 23.15
N ALA A 86 -19.32 -18.08 23.73
CA ALA A 86 -20.24 -17.20 24.45
C ALA A 86 -21.36 -16.66 23.54
N MET A 87 -21.05 -16.28 22.29
CA MET A 87 -22.06 -15.81 21.34
C MET A 87 -23.03 -16.93 20.91
N LEU A 88 -22.56 -18.17 20.81
CA LEU A 88 -23.42 -19.32 20.50
C LEU A 88 -24.36 -19.66 21.66
N GLU A 89 -23.89 -19.58 22.91
CA GLU A 89 -24.72 -19.84 24.09
C GLU A 89 -25.84 -18.79 24.26
N GLU A 90 -25.57 -17.52 23.97
CA GLU A 90 -26.61 -16.48 23.97
C GLU A 90 -27.70 -16.72 22.92
N LEU A 91 -27.34 -17.25 21.74
CA LEU A 91 -28.31 -17.59 20.69
C LEU A 91 -29.15 -18.84 21.00
N LEU A 92 -28.64 -19.73 21.85
CA LEU A 92 -29.31 -20.97 22.23
C LEU A 92 -30.17 -20.83 23.49
N ASN A 93 -29.86 -19.85 24.34
CA ASN A 93 -30.57 -19.61 25.61
C ASN A 93 -31.48 -18.36 25.57
N GLY A 94 -31.56 -17.65 24.43
CA GLY A 94 -32.54 -16.60 24.16
C GLY A 94 -33.71 -17.10 23.32
#